data_AF-A0A1C6XGE4-F1
#
_entry.id   AF-A0A1C6XGE4-F1
#
_cell.length_a   1.000
_cell.length_b   1.000
_cell.length_c   1.000
_cell.angle_alpha   90.00
_cell.angle_beta   90.00
_cell.angle_gamma   90.00
#
_symmetry.space_group_name_H-M   'P 1'
#
loop_
_entity.id
_entity.type
_entity.pdbx_description
1 polymer ?
#
loop_
_entity_poly.entity_id
_entity_poly.type
_entity_poly.pdbx_seq_one_letter_code
_entity_poly.pdbx_strand_id
1 'polypeptide(L)'
;MLTISEAISYVFTGLNNDQKKEVLNVLVHIIQKIIDNPTRAKFRFLKKDSQTFINKFLCFKGSENILKAVGFEEDAERWFFPVSNDGSLVNNLNEVRNYIKNNAYTIYNNTEHIFEQSQNSPNGLNNHTNGNSNNSNTDNSKLGDKDKILKPRPDGLTLGSLSKRRLEKERNELLRERESTIKLIQEDSDKWIIQIKGAENTLYSNETFKMQFKFTDKYPIESPEVIFIGQPPIHPHIYSNGHICLSILYDNWSPVLSVNSICLSIISMLSSCTKKKKPIDDMLYCSAGSKVSPKNMRWMFHDDKV
;
A
#
# COMPACT_ATOMS: atom_id res chain seq x y z
N MET A 1 8.19 -26.20 25.34
CA MET A 1 7.20 -25.48 24.51
C MET A 1 7.96 -24.74 23.43
N LEU A 2 7.48 -24.79 22.19
CA LEU A 2 8.05 -23.96 21.11
C LEU A 2 7.74 -22.49 21.42
N THR A 3 8.69 -21.60 21.14
CA THR A 3 8.44 -20.16 21.11
C THR A 3 7.51 -19.81 19.93
N ILE A 4 6.87 -18.63 19.97
CA ILE A 4 6.00 -18.19 18.87
C ILE A 4 6.82 -18.10 17.57
N SER A 5 8.04 -17.58 17.66
CA SER A 5 8.96 -17.46 16.54
C SER A 5 9.36 -18.82 15.91
N GLU A 6 9.60 -19.84 16.74
CA GLU A 6 9.88 -21.21 16.25
C GLU A 6 8.64 -21.85 15.61
N ALA A 7 7.48 -21.69 16.23
CA ALA A 7 6.22 -22.21 15.70
C ALA A 7 5.88 -21.59 14.34
N ILE A 8 6.07 -20.28 14.17
CA ILE A 8 5.90 -19.59 12.88
C ILE A 8 6.90 -20.15 11.86
N SER A 9 8.18 -20.26 12.23
CA SER A 9 9.22 -20.74 11.32
C SER A 9 8.97 -22.17 10.83
N TYR A 10 8.44 -23.04 11.69
CA TYR A 10 8.06 -24.41 11.33
C TYR A 10 6.97 -24.45 10.26
N VAL A 11 5.88 -23.70 10.46
CA VAL A 11 4.77 -23.61 9.50
C VAL A 11 5.24 -23.02 8.16
N PHE A 12 6.22 -22.13 8.20
CA PHE A 12 6.72 -21.40 7.02
C PHE A 12 7.56 -22.25 6.07
N THR A 13 8.10 -23.38 6.51
CA THR A 13 8.99 -24.24 5.73
C THR A 13 8.37 -24.76 4.42
N GLY A 14 7.05 -24.83 4.33
CA GLY A 14 6.32 -25.29 3.13
C GLY A 14 5.45 -24.23 2.45
N LEU A 15 5.54 -22.95 2.83
CA LEU A 15 4.64 -21.91 2.35
C LEU A 15 5.33 -20.93 1.39
N ASN A 16 4.57 -20.45 0.40
CA ASN A 16 4.97 -19.30 -0.40
C ASN A 16 4.81 -17.99 0.39
N ASN A 17 5.37 -16.90 -0.12
CA ASN A 17 5.39 -15.61 0.58
C ASN A 17 3.99 -15.05 0.85
N ASP A 18 3.02 -15.24 -0.05
CA ASP A 18 1.66 -14.74 0.16
C ASP A 18 0.89 -15.56 1.19
N GLN A 19 1.14 -16.87 1.27
CA GLN A 19 0.62 -17.72 2.34
C GLN A 19 1.22 -17.34 3.70
N LYS A 20 2.54 -17.09 3.75
CA LYS A 20 3.22 -16.60 4.97
C LYS A 20 2.61 -15.28 5.46
N LYS A 21 2.35 -14.34 4.54
CA LYS A 21 1.66 -13.06 4.81
C LYS A 21 0.27 -13.30 5.40
N GLU A 22 -0.52 -14.17 4.78
CA GLU A 22 -1.89 -14.47 5.23
C GLU A 22 -1.90 -15.02 6.66
N VAL A 23 -1.02 -15.99 6.97
CA VAL A 23 -0.89 -16.58 8.32
C VAL A 23 -0.58 -15.51 9.36
N LEU A 24 0.41 -14.65 9.09
CA LEU A 24 0.80 -13.58 10.01
C LEU A 24 -0.29 -12.54 10.20
N ASN A 25 -1.01 -12.19 9.12
CA ASN A 25 -2.14 -11.27 9.19
C ASN A 25 -3.26 -11.80 10.07
N VAL A 26 -3.66 -13.06 9.87
CA VAL A 26 -4.70 -13.67 10.69
C VAL A 26 -4.25 -13.72 12.15
N LEU A 27 -2.99 -14.06 12.41
CA LEU A 27 -2.45 -14.12 13.77
C LEU A 27 -2.46 -12.75 14.47
N VAL A 28 -1.92 -11.72 13.81
CA VAL A 28 -1.93 -10.34 14.33
C VAL A 28 -3.36 -9.86 14.56
N HIS A 29 -4.27 -10.14 13.60
CA HIS A 29 -5.68 -9.77 13.72
C HIS A 29 -6.34 -10.40 14.94
N ILE A 30 -6.18 -11.71 15.14
CA ILE A 30 -6.76 -12.43 16.27
C ILE A 30 -6.28 -11.84 17.59
N ILE A 31 -4.95 -11.69 17.77
CA ILE A 31 -4.36 -11.19 19.02
C ILE A 31 -4.79 -9.74 19.28
N GLN A 32 -4.68 -8.86 18.27
CA GLN A 32 -5.06 -7.44 18.40
C GLN A 32 -6.56 -7.29 18.71
N LYS A 33 -7.43 -8.12 18.12
CA LYS A 33 -8.87 -8.06 18.36
C LYS A 33 -9.24 -8.41 19.79
N ILE A 34 -8.52 -9.35 20.42
CA ILE A 34 -8.68 -9.69 21.84
C ILE A 34 -8.20 -8.52 22.72
N ILE A 35 -7.01 -7.95 22.43
CA ILE A 35 -6.45 -6.81 23.17
C ILE A 35 -7.38 -5.59 23.11
N ASP A 36 -7.94 -5.28 21.94
CA ASP A 36 -8.84 -4.13 21.76
C ASP A 36 -10.20 -4.33 22.46
N ASN A 37 -10.54 -5.58 22.81
CA ASN A 37 -11.86 -5.96 23.32
C ASN A 37 -11.78 -7.01 24.45
N PRO A 38 -11.10 -6.72 25.56
CA PRO A 38 -10.75 -7.73 26.57
C PRO A 38 -11.97 -8.39 27.23
N THR A 39 -13.09 -7.65 27.34
CA THR A 39 -14.33 -8.12 27.97
C THR A 39 -15.25 -8.90 27.03
N ARG A 40 -14.98 -8.92 25.72
CA ARG A 40 -15.85 -9.56 24.73
C ARG A 40 -15.42 -10.99 24.48
N ALA A 41 -16.04 -11.92 25.21
CA ALA A 41 -15.78 -13.36 25.12
C ALA A 41 -15.80 -13.90 23.67
N LYS A 42 -16.68 -13.40 22.81
CA LYS A 42 -16.77 -13.82 21.39
C LYS A 42 -15.46 -13.69 20.59
N PHE A 43 -14.57 -12.76 20.95
CA PHE A 43 -13.31 -12.55 20.24
C PHE A 43 -12.19 -13.46 20.76
N ARG A 44 -12.40 -14.09 21.90
CA ARG A 44 -11.48 -15.09 22.48
C ARG A 44 -11.73 -16.48 21.94
N PHE A 45 -12.80 -16.69 21.16
CA PHE A 45 -13.17 -17.98 20.59
C PHE A 45 -12.99 -18.00 19.08
N LEU A 46 -12.35 -19.06 18.57
CA LEU A 46 -12.21 -19.33 17.13
C LEU A 46 -12.81 -20.71 16.87
N LYS A 47 -13.91 -20.76 16.12
CA LYS A 47 -14.56 -22.03 15.82
C LYS A 47 -13.73 -22.84 14.82
N LYS A 48 -13.58 -24.14 15.08
CA LYS A 48 -12.83 -25.03 14.19
C LYS A 48 -13.54 -25.28 12.86
N ASP A 49 -14.85 -25.07 12.78
CA ASP A 49 -15.70 -25.21 11.59
C ASP A 49 -15.77 -23.93 10.72
N SER A 50 -15.15 -22.83 11.16
CA SER A 50 -15.20 -21.57 10.41
C SER A 50 -14.42 -21.68 9.11
N GLN A 51 -15.12 -21.75 7.97
CA GLN A 51 -14.50 -21.89 6.66
C GLN A 51 -13.45 -20.80 6.37
N THR A 52 -13.70 -19.56 6.80
CA THR A 52 -12.75 -18.45 6.65
C THR A 52 -11.48 -18.69 7.48
N PHE A 53 -11.62 -19.12 8.73
CA PHE A 53 -10.48 -19.40 9.60
C PHE A 53 -9.69 -20.63 9.14
N ILE A 54 -10.39 -21.66 8.66
CA ILE A 54 -9.77 -22.83 8.04
C ILE A 54 -8.97 -22.40 6.82
N ASN A 55 -9.60 -21.75 5.84
CA ASN A 55 -8.97 -21.42 4.57
C ASN A 55 -7.78 -20.47 4.70
N LYS A 56 -7.81 -19.58 5.70
CA LYS A 56 -6.77 -18.54 5.89
C LYS A 56 -5.69 -18.92 6.90
N PHE A 57 -5.89 -19.95 7.73
CA PHE A 57 -4.96 -20.28 8.80
C PHE A 57 -4.82 -21.79 9.03
N LEU A 58 -5.90 -22.49 9.40
CA LEU A 58 -5.80 -23.92 9.76
C LEU A 58 -5.52 -24.86 8.58
N CYS A 59 -5.68 -24.41 7.34
CA CYS A 59 -5.33 -25.18 6.14
C CYS A 59 -3.81 -25.44 6.04
N PHE A 60 -2.99 -24.66 6.74
CA PHE A 60 -1.55 -24.82 6.76
C PHE A 60 -1.12 -25.79 7.87
N LYS A 61 -0.37 -26.83 7.48
CA LYS A 61 0.09 -27.88 8.39
C LYS A 61 0.88 -27.30 9.56
N GLY A 62 0.49 -27.63 10.79
CA GLY A 62 1.17 -27.19 12.01
C GLY A 62 0.80 -25.78 12.48
N SER A 63 -0.15 -25.11 11.82
CA SER A 63 -0.68 -23.81 12.25
C SER A 63 -1.31 -23.86 13.65
N GLU A 64 -1.83 -25.02 14.08
CA GLU A 64 -2.27 -25.24 15.45
C GLU A 64 -1.16 -25.03 16.50
N ASN A 65 0.11 -25.26 16.14
CA ASN A 65 1.23 -25.06 17.04
C ASN A 65 1.49 -23.57 17.29
N ILE A 66 1.16 -22.70 16.34
CA ILE A 66 1.24 -21.24 16.51
C ILE A 66 0.21 -20.79 17.56
N LEU A 67 -1.03 -21.30 17.48
CA LEU A 67 -2.07 -20.99 18.46
C LEU A 67 -1.66 -21.45 19.87
N LYS A 68 -1.15 -22.68 19.98
CA LYS A 68 -0.63 -23.21 21.25
C LYS A 68 0.52 -22.40 21.80
N ALA A 69 1.47 -21.97 20.95
CA ALA A 69 2.60 -21.13 21.36
C ALA A 69 2.17 -19.74 21.83
N VAL A 70 1.11 -19.17 21.24
CA VAL A 70 0.48 -17.92 21.71
C VAL A 70 -0.29 -18.11 23.02
N GLY A 71 -0.63 -19.34 23.39
CA GLY A 71 -1.38 -19.65 24.62
C GLY A 71 -2.89 -19.81 24.41
N PHE A 72 -3.32 -20.11 23.18
CA PHE A 72 -4.65 -20.66 22.95
C PHE A 72 -4.72 -22.11 23.40
N GLU A 73 -5.87 -22.45 23.96
CA GLU A 73 -6.27 -23.82 24.30
C GLU A 73 -7.34 -24.28 23.30
N GLU A 74 -7.60 -25.58 23.25
CA GLU A 74 -8.62 -26.16 22.39
C GLU A 74 -9.53 -27.12 23.16
N ASP A 75 -10.81 -27.11 22.79
CA ASP A 75 -11.76 -28.16 23.12
C ASP A 75 -12.17 -28.90 21.83
N ALA A 76 -13.20 -29.74 21.90
CA ALA A 76 -13.68 -30.51 20.75
C ALA A 76 -14.15 -29.63 19.58
N GLU A 77 -14.65 -28.42 19.84
CA GLU A 77 -15.37 -27.60 18.86
C GLU A 77 -14.64 -26.30 18.49
N ARG A 78 -13.76 -25.79 19.36
CA ARG A 78 -13.17 -24.47 19.21
C ARG A 78 -11.78 -24.35 19.82
N TRP A 79 -11.08 -23.33 19.35
CA TRP A 79 -9.93 -22.73 20.03
C TRP A 79 -10.42 -21.60 20.93
N PHE A 80 -9.81 -21.44 22.11
CA PHE A 80 -10.12 -20.36 23.02
C PHE A 80 -8.87 -19.78 23.69
N PHE A 81 -8.89 -18.47 23.95
CA PHE A 81 -7.82 -17.78 24.69
C PHE A 81 -8.25 -17.54 26.15
N PRO A 82 -7.66 -18.23 27.14
CA PRO A 82 -8.02 -18.08 28.55
C PRO A 82 -7.78 -16.67 29.07
N VAL A 83 -8.68 -16.17 29.93
CA VAL A 83 -8.52 -14.85 30.57
C VAL A 83 -7.29 -14.80 31.50
N SER A 84 -6.92 -15.94 32.09
CA SER A 84 -5.69 -16.09 32.88
C SER A 84 -4.43 -15.75 32.09
N ASN A 85 -4.49 -15.83 30.76
CA ASN A 85 -3.35 -15.62 29.88
C ASN A 85 -3.28 -14.17 29.35
N ASP A 86 -4.16 -13.26 29.78
CA ASP A 86 -4.20 -11.88 29.27
C ASP A 86 -2.87 -11.12 29.39
N GLY A 87 -2.10 -11.41 30.45
CA GLY A 87 -0.78 -10.81 30.66
C GLY A 87 0.24 -11.11 29.56
N SER A 88 0.04 -12.17 28.76
CA SER A 88 0.95 -12.51 27.66
C SER A 88 0.58 -11.86 26.33
N LEU A 89 -0.67 -11.41 26.14
CA LEU A 89 -1.17 -10.95 24.82
C LEU A 89 -0.32 -9.85 24.19
N VAL A 90 0.06 -8.83 24.96
CA VAL A 90 0.88 -7.72 24.47
C VAL A 90 2.28 -8.19 24.09
N ASN A 91 2.88 -9.07 24.89
CA ASN A 91 4.19 -9.64 24.62
C ASN A 91 4.16 -10.55 23.39
N ASN A 92 3.14 -11.40 23.27
CA ASN A 92 2.92 -12.27 22.12
C ASN A 92 2.77 -11.45 20.84
N LEU A 93 1.97 -10.38 20.89
CA LEU A 93 1.80 -9.48 19.76
C LEU A 93 3.12 -8.80 19.36
N ASN A 94 3.90 -8.36 20.35
CA ASN A 94 5.21 -7.78 20.09
C ASN A 94 6.21 -8.79 19.53
N GLU A 95 6.18 -10.05 19.98
CA GLU A 95 7.02 -11.12 19.43
C GLU A 95 6.67 -11.39 17.96
N VAL A 96 5.38 -11.54 17.63
CA VAL A 96 4.93 -11.68 16.24
C VAL A 96 5.35 -10.48 15.40
N ARG A 97 5.23 -9.26 15.94
CA ARG A 97 5.63 -8.04 15.24
C ARG A 97 7.14 -7.98 14.98
N ASN A 98 7.94 -8.35 15.96
CA ASN A 98 9.39 -8.42 15.84
C ASN A 98 9.81 -9.49 14.83
N TYR A 99 9.14 -10.65 14.83
CA TYR A 99 9.37 -11.69 13.84
C TYR A 99 9.13 -11.17 12.41
N ILE A 100 8.00 -10.48 12.19
CA ILE A 100 7.69 -9.84 10.90
C ILE A 100 8.78 -8.84 10.51
N LYS A 101 9.18 -7.97 11.43
CA LYS A 101 10.20 -6.93 11.18
C LYS A 101 11.54 -7.55 10.79
N ASN A 102 11.97 -8.60 11.49
CA ASN A 102 13.27 -9.25 11.26
C ASN A 102 13.29 -10.07 9.97
N ASN A 103 12.14 -10.59 9.53
CA ASN A 103 12.02 -11.42 8.34
C ASN A 103 11.39 -10.68 7.16
N ALA A 104 11.34 -9.34 7.23
CA ALA A 104 10.59 -8.55 6.26
C ALA A 104 11.09 -8.75 4.82
N TYR A 105 12.41 -8.81 4.62
CA TYR A 105 12.97 -9.03 3.29
C TYR A 105 12.55 -10.38 2.69
N THR A 106 12.56 -11.46 3.47
CA THR A 106 12.23 -12.81 2.98
C THR A 106 10.75 -13.04 2.79
N ILE A 107 9.90 -12.44 3.63
CA ILE A 107 8.45 -12.64 3.60
C ILE A 107 7.78 -11.73 2.56
N TYR A 108 8.34 -10.54 2.29
CA TYR A 108 7.63 -9.50 1.54
C TYR A 108 8.24 -9.14 0.18
N ASN A 109 9.49 -9.50 -0.13
CA ASN A 109 10.04 -9.29 -1.47
C ASN A 109 9.73 -10.45 -2.42
N ASN A 110 8.92 -10.15 -3.43
CA ASN A 110 9.06 -10.71 -4.76
C ASN A 110 8.70 -9.63 -5.77
N THR A 111 9.65 -8.74 -6.09
CA THR A 111 9.55 -7.83 -7.24
C THR A 111 10.91 -7.47 -7.85
N GLU A 112 11.89 -8.37 -7.75
CA GLU A 112 13.15 -8.24 -8.51
C GLU A 112 13.30 -9.32 -9.61
N HIS A 113 12.43 -10.33 -9.68
CA HIS A 113 12.55 -11.42 -10.68
C HIS A 113 11.67 -11.31 -11.93
N ILE A 114 11.09 -10.13 -12.23
CA ILE A 114 10.36 -9.91 -13.50
C ILE A 114 11.16 -9.05 -14.51
N PHE A 115 12.35 -8.54 -14.17
CA PHE A 115 13.12 -7.70 -15.11
C PHE A 115 14.59 -8.07 -15.37
N GLU A 116 15.07 -9.23 -14.90
CA GLU A 116 16.38 -9.76 -15.29
C GLU A 116 16.27 -11.01 -16.18
N GLN A 117 15.56 -10.88 -17.31
CA GLN A 117 15.82 -11.69 -18.50
C GLN A 117 15.71 -10.82 -19.76
N SER A 118 16.57 -9.81 -19.87
CA SER A 118 17.19 -9.48 -21.15
C SER A 118 18.51 -8.78 -20.87
N GLN A 119 19.57 -9.20 -21.57
CA GLN A 119 20.94 -8.71 -21.49
C GLN A 119 21.84 -9.35 -20.42
N ASN A 120 22.02 -10.67 -20.53
CA ASN A 120 23.33 -11.27 -20.28
C ASN A 120 23.81 -11.95 -21.56
N SER A 121 24.70 -11.28 -22.28
CA SER A 121 25.86 -11.93 -22.93
C SER A 121 26.98 -10.90 -23.13
N PRO A 122 28.24 -11.34 -23.02
CA PRO A 122 29.29 -10.56 -22.38
C PRO A 122 30.13 -9.80 -23.41
N ASN A 123 30.55 -8.59 -23.03
CA ASN A 123 31.65 -7.91 -23.71
C ASN A 123 32.98 -8.61 -23.41
N GLY A 124 33.68 -8.99 -24.48
CA GLY A 124 35.08 -8.62 -24.65
C GLY A 124 36.12 -9.71 -24.42
N LEU A 125 36.68 -10.24 -25.51
CA LEU A 125 38.11 -10.52 -25.57
C LEU A 125 38.70 -10.11 -26.93
N ASN A 126 39.80 -9.37 -26.81
CA ASN A 126 40.99 -9.34 -27.67
C ASN A 126 41.04 -8.47 -28.93
N ASN A 127 41.82 -7.39 -28.74
CA ASN A 127 43.12 -7.13 -29.36
C ASN A 127 43.22 -6.60 -30.80
N HIS A 128 44.13 -5.62 -30.87
CA HIS A 128 45.16 -5.40 -31.89
C HIS A 128 44.90 -4.46 -33.08
N THR A 129 45.53 -3.28 -32.95
CA THR A 129 46.48 -2.61 -33.89
C THR A 129 46.04 -1.99 -35.21
N ASN A 130 46.76 -0.89 -35.49
CA ASN A 130 47.00 -0.18 -36.75
C ASN A 130 45.80 0.64 -37.28
N GLY A 131 45.94 1.88 -37.74
CA GLY A 131 47.09 2.61 -38.26
C GLY A 131 46.62 3.35 -39.53
N ASN A 132 47.20 4.52 -39.80
CA ASN A 132 47.09 5.37 -41.00
C ASN A 132 45.91 6.36 -41.17
N SER A 133 46.24 7.65 -40.98
CA SER A 133 46.47 8.66 -42.03
C SER A 133 45.54 8.71 -43.26
N ASN A 134 44.84 9.84 -43.47
CA ASN A 134 45.29 10.95 -44.35
C ASN A 134 44.16 11.91 -44.75
N ASN A 135 44.58 13.19 -44.94
CA ASN A 135 44.09 14.24 -45.86
C ASN A 135 42.70 14.84 -45.64
N SER A 136 42.53 16.13 -45.29
CA SER A 136 42.96 17.43 -45.91
C SER A 136 41.84 18.07 -46.76
N ASN A 137 41.50 19.32 -46.39
CA ASN A 137 41.06 20.49 -47.19
C ASN A 137 39.88 20.29 -48.19
N THR A 138 38.89 21.17 -48.37
CA THR A 138 38.79 22.64 -48.28
C THR A 138 37.34 23.06 -48.59
N ASP A 139 36.93 24.20 -48.04
CA ASP A 139 36.06 25.26 -48.59
C ASP A 139 34.55 25.12 -48.90
N ASN A 140 33.83 26.07 -48.25
CA ASN A 140 32.74 26.94 -48.74
C ASN A 140 31.37 26.36 -49.12
N SER A 141 30.35 26.62 -48.29
CA SER A 141 29.36 27.71 -48.51
C SER A 141 28.03 27.54 -47.75
N LYS A 142 27.57 28.66 -47.16
CA LYS A 142 26.19 29.18 -46.98
C LYS A 142 25.03 28.30 -46.44
N LEU A 143 24.40 28.90 -45.41
CA LEU A 143 22.95 29.10 -45.17
C LEU A 143 22.20 28.14 -44.22
N GLY A 144 21.59 28.74 -43.17
CA GLY A 144 20.22 28.42 -42.75
C GLY A 144 19.99 27.50 -41.53
N ASP A 145 19.30 28.05 -40.54
CA ASP A 145 18.47 27.42 -39.49
C ASP A 145 19.10 26.50 -38.41
N LYS A 146 19.37 27.14 -37.27
CA LYS A 146 19.30 26.52 -35.93
C LYS A 146 17.98 26.94 -35.29
N ASP A 147 17.06 26.00 -35.16
CA ASP A 147 16.26 25.80 -33.94
C ASP A 147 15.72 24.37 -33.95
N LYS A 148 16.54 23.46 -33.41
CA LYS A 148 16.17 22.07 -33.18
C LYS A 148 15.08 22.05 -32.10
N ILE A 149 13.85 21.79 -32.52
CA ILE A 149 12.76 21.33 -31.67
C ILE A 149 13.25 20.12 -30.87
N LEU A 150 13.44 20.32 -29.56
CA LEU A 150 13.77 19.28 -28.61
C LEU A 150 12.54 18.37 -28.50
N LYS A 151 12.59 17.17 -29.09
CA LYS A 151 11.54 16.16 -28.94
C LYS A 151 11.41 15.78 -27.45
N PRO A 152 10.20 15.76 -26.86
CA PRO A 152 10.03 15.25 -25.51
C PRO A 152 10.33 13.75 -25.46
N ARG A 153 10.98 13.32 -24.38
CA ARG A 153 11.37 11.93 -24.11
C ARG A 153 10.13 11.01 -24.03
N PRO A 154 10.21 9.73 -24.44
CA PRO A 154 9.03 8.92 -24.70
C PRO A 154 8.45 8.15 -23.50
N ASP A 155 8.82 8.47 -22.24
CA ASP A 155 8.40 7.67 -21.07
C ASP A 155 7.32 8.33 -20.21
N GLY A 156 6.49 9.20 -20.81
CA GLY A 156 5.31 9.78 -20.17
C GLY A 156 4.04 9.28 -20.83
N LEU A 157 3.22 8.52 -20.11
CA LEU A 157 1.86 8.14 -20.53
C LEU A 157 1.09 9.41 -20.94
N THR A 158 0.79 9.54 -22.23
CA THR A 158 0.09 10.71 -22.76
C THR A 158 -1.40 10.56 -22.48
N LEU A 159 -1.93 11.40 -21.62
CA LEU A 159 -3.34 11.37 -21.24
C LEU A 159 -4.25 11.55 -22.47
N GLY A 160 -5.32 10.74 -22.58
CA GLY A 160 -6.30 10.81 -23.66
C GLY A 160 -7.00 12.19 -23.73
N SER A 161 -7.51 12.56 -24.92
CA SER A 161 -8.10 13.88 -25.15
C SER A 161 -9.34 14.16 -24.29
N LEU A 162 -10.16 13.15 -24.02
CA LEU A 162 -11.33 13.25 -23.12
C LEU A 162 -10.90 13.41 -21.66
N SER A 163 -9.89 12.64 -21.24
CA SER A 163 -9.30 12.65 -19.91
C SER A 163 -8.71 14.03 -19.59
N LYS A 164 -8.01 14.65 -20.56
CA LYS A 164 -7.48 16.02 -20.44
C LYS A 164 -8.59 17.03 -20.22
N ARG A 165 -9.63 17.02 -21.08
CA ARG A 165 -10.79 17.92 -20.93
C ARG A 165 -11.49 17.74 -19.58
N ARG A 166 -11.60 16.49 -19.11
CA ARG A 166 -12.19 16.19 -17.81
C ARG A 166 -11.35 16.78 -16.67
N LEU A 167 -10.03 16.56 -16.68
CA LEU A 167 -9.14 17.12 -15.66
C LEU A 167 -9.09 18.65 -15.70
N GLU A 168 -9.09 19.27 -16.88
CA GLU A 168 -9.16 20.73 -17.01
C GLU A 168 -10.42 21.31 -16.33
N LYS A 169 -11.57 20.64 -16.49
CA LYS A 169 -12.81 21.04 -15.81
C LYS A 169 -12.69 20.95 -14.29
N GLU A 170 -12.21 19.81 -13.77
CA GLU A 170 -12.06 19.60 -12.32
C GLU A 170 -11.02 20.53 -11.70
N ARG A 171 -9.94 20.81 -12.42
CA ARG A 171 -8.93 21.79 -12.04
C ARG A 171 -9.54 23.18 -11.86
N ASN A 172 -10.35 23.61 -12.82
CA ASN A 172 -11.04 24.91 -12.76
C ASN A 172 -12.09 24.96 -11.65
N GLU A 173 -12.64 23.82 -11.23
CA GLU A 173 -13.49 23.72 -10.02
C GLU A 173 -12.64 23.93 -8.76
N LEU A 174 -11.51 23.23 -8.62
CA LEU A 174 -10.62 23.37 -7.45
C LEU A 174 -10.03 24.78 -7.30
N LEU A 175 -9.70 25.46 -8.40
CA LEU A 175 -9.12 26.81 -8.38
C LEU A 175 -10.13 27.92 -8.07
N ARG A 176 -11.43 27.66 -8.21
CA ARG A 176 -12.47 28.66 -7.93
C ARG A 176 -12.64 28.92 -6.44
N GLU A 177 -12.27 27.97 -5.58
CA GLU A 177 -12.42 28.09 -4.14
C GLU A 177 -11.17 28.72 -3.51
N ARG A 178 -11.26 30.01 -3.12
CA ARG A 178 -10.12 30.80 -2.62
C ARG A 178 -9.67 30.44 -1.19
N GLU A 179 -10.56 29.93 -0.35
CA GLU A 179 -10.29 29.63 1.08
C GLU A 179 -10.88 28.28 1.52
N SER A 180 -10.77 27.24 0.70
CA SER A 180 -11.36 25.95 1.05
C SER A 180 -10.42 25.03 1.83
N THR A 181 -11.04 24.08 2.51
CA THR A 181 -10.41 22.91 3.16
C THR A 181 -9.56 22.09 2.19
N ILE A 182 -9.69 22.29 0.88
CA ILE A 182 -9.05 21.53 -0.20
C ILE A 182 -8.28 22.50 -1.11
N LYS A 183 -6.97 22.34 -1.25
CA LYS A 183 -6.13 23.26 -2.03
C LYS A 183 -5.22 22.50 -3.01
N LEU A 184 -5.32 22.82 -4.30
CA LEU A 184 -4.35 22.36 -5.30
C LEU A 184 -3.02 23.10 -5.12
N ILE A 185 -1.92 22.37 -4.86
CA ILE A 185 -0.59 22.93 -4.57
C ILE A 185 0.39 22.74 -5.72
N GLN A 186 0.31 21.60 -6.42
CA GLN A 186 1.14 21.33 -7.58
C GLN A 186 0.32 20.58 -8.63
N GLU A 187 0.59 20.88 -9.88
CA GLU A 187 -0.11 20.33 -11.04
C GLU A 187 0.92 19.93 -12.10
N ASP A 188 1.02 18.63 -12.37
CA ASP A 188 1.68 18.04 -13.54
C ASP A 188 0.60 17.40 -14.45
N SER A 189 0.96 16.99 -15.67
CA SER A 189 0.01 16.48 -16.68
C SER A 189 -0.77 15.24 -16.23
N ASP A 190 -0.17 14.39 -15.43
CA ASP A 190 -0.70 13.12 -14.94
C ASP A 190 -0.69 13.02 -13.42
N LYS A 191 -0.30 14.09 -12.71
CA LYS A 191 -0.10 14.04 -11.26
C LYS A 191 -0.39 15.38 -10.59
N TRP A 192 -1.27 15.38 -9.59
CA TRP A 192 -1.57 16.58 -8.79
C TRP A 192 -1.23 16.37 -7.32
N ILE A 193 -0.75 17.42 -6.66
CA ILE A 193 -0.60 17.46 -5.20
C ILE A 193 -1.68 18.35 -4.63
N ILE A 194 -2.54 17.76 -3.80
CA ILE A 194 -3.65 18.45 -3.14
C ILE A 194 -3.42 18.41 -1.64
N GLN A 195 -3.60 19.56 -1.01
CA GLN A 195 -3.58 19.71 0.43
C GLN A 195 -5.01 19.73 0.98
N ILE A 196 -5.25 18.97 2.05
CA ILE A 196 -6.50 19.02 2.80
C ILE A 196 -6.26 19.45 4.25
N LYS A 197 -7.22 20.16 4.83
CA LYS A 197 -7.24 20.47 6.27
C LYS A 197 -8.20 19.52 6.98
N GLY A 198 -7.84 19.08 8.19
CA GLY A 198 -8.77 18.33 9.03
C GLY A 198 -9.93 19.23 9.47
N ALA A 199 -11.14 18.66 9.56
CA ALA A 199 -12.32 19.42 9.94
C ALA A 199 -12.27 19.85 11.40
N GLU A 200 -12.88 20.99 11.71
CA GLU A 200 -13.02 21.50 13.07
C GLU A 200 -13.77 20.51 13.95
N ASN A 201 -13.49 20.52 15.25
CA ASN A 201 -14.10 19.62 16.23
C ASN A 201 -13.86 18.12 15.99
N THR A 202 -12.80 17.76 15.26
CA THR A 202 -12.36 16.38 15.04
C THR A 202 -10.97 16.13 15.63
N LEU A 203 -10.54 14.86 15.71
CA LEU A 203 -9.19 14.50 16.14
C LEU A 203 -8.07 15.08 15.26
N TYR A 204 -8.41 15.52 14.04
CA TYR A 204 -7.48 16.07 13.07
C TYR A 204 -7.64 17.59 12.90
N SER A 205 -8.40 18.24 13.78
CA SER A 205 -8.56 19.70 13.77
C SER A 205 -7.20 20.39 13.82
N ASN A 206 -7.04 21.46 13.03
CA ASN A 206 -5.80 22.22 12.85
C ASN A 206 -4.65 21.44 12.19
N GLU A 207 -4.84 20.19 11.79
CA GLU A 207 -3.85 19.41 11.04
C GLU A 207 -4.06 19.62 9.52
N THR A 208 -2.97 19.55 8.78
CA THR A 208 -2.98 19.70 7.32
C THR A 208 -2.19 18.56 6.70
N PHE A 209 -2.76 17.94 5.66
CA PHE A 209 -2.19 16.77 5.00
C PHE A 209 -2.07 17.01 3.51
N LYS A 210 -1.07 16.39 2.89
CA LYS A 210 -0.87 16.43 1.43
C LYS A 210 -1.14 15.05 0.85
N MET A 211 -1.83 15.04 -0.28
CA MET A 211 -2.15 13.84 -1.05
C MET A 211 -1.66 14.03 -2.48
N GLN A 212 -1.11 12.95 -3.03
CA GLN A 212 -0.78 12.85 -4.44
C GLN A 212 -1.91 12.11 -5.16
N PHE A 213 -2.44 12.73 -6.20
CA PHE A 213 -3.33 12.11 -7.18
C PHE A 213 -2.51 11.79 -8.42
N LYS A 214 -2.55 10.55 -8.89
CA LYS A 214 -1.96 10.13 -10.15
C LYS A 214 -3.05 9.61 -11.08
N PHE A 215 -3.12 10.19 -12.27
CA PHE A 215 -4.14 9.91 -13.28
C PHE A 215 -3.57 8.99 -14.36
N THR A 216 -4.40 8.07 -14.85
CA THR A 216 -4.10 7.29 -16.06
C THR A 216 -4.81 7.91 -17.25
N ASP A 217 -4.37 7.57 -18.45
CA ASP A 217 -5.04 7.94 -19.71
C ASP A 217 -6.51 7.51 -19.76
N LYS A 218 -6.90 6.51 -18.96
CA LYS A 218 -8.27 6.02 -18.81
C LYS A 218 -9.13 6.78 -17.80
N TYR A 219 -8.61 7.78 -17.09
CA TYR A 219 -9.44 8.62 -16.22
C TYR A 219 -10.51 9.37 -17.06
N PRO A 220 -11.79 9.45 -16.64
CA PRO A 220 -12.37 9.04 -15.35
C PRO A 220 -12.99 7.64 -15.35
N ILE A 221 -12.79 6.83 -16.39
CA ILE A 221 -13.30 5.45 -16.42
C ILE A 221 -12.64 4.62 -15.31
N GLU A 222 -11.33 4.76 -15.16
CA GLU A 222 -10.60 4.25 -13.99
C GLU A 222 -10.40 5.36 -12.94
N SER A 223 -10.39 4.97 -11.66
CA SER A 223 -10.10 5.88 -10.54
C SER A 223 -8.70 6.48 -10.66
N PRO A 224 -8.42 7.65 -10.05
CA PRO A 224 -7.04 8.07 -9.85
C PRO A 224 -6.40 7.22 -8.74
N GLU A 225 -5.09 7.03 -8.79
CA GLU A 225 -4.35 6.54 -7.63
C GLU A 225 -4.14 7.69 -6.65
N VAL A 226 -4.51 7.48 -5.38
CA VAL A 226 -4.43 8.51 -4.34
C VAL A 226 -3.66 7.98 -3.14
N ILE A 227 -2.62 8.70 -2.73
CA ILE A 227 -1.82 8.41 -1.54
C ILE A 227 -1.57 9.69 -0.74
N PHE A 228 -1.47 9.55 0.59
CA PHE A 228 -0.86 10.60 1.42
C PHE A 228 0.65 10.64 1.18
N ILE A 229 1.20 11.85 1.12
CA ILE A 229 2.64 12.09 1.02
C ILE A 229 3.16 12.84 2.24
N GLY A 230 4.44 12.64 2.57
CA GLY A 230 5.01 13.17 3.82
C GLY A 230 4.60 12.32 5.02
N GLN A 231 4.05 12.95 6.07
CA GLN A 231 3.56 12.24 7.25
C GLN A 231 2.04 11.98 7.10
N PRO A 232 1.61 10.73 6.83
CA PRO A 232 0.20 10.42 6.69
C PRO A 232 -0.53 10.48 8.04
N PRO A 233 -1.84 10.78 8.06
CA PRO A 233 -2.64 10.71 9.27
C PRO A 233 -2.53 9.34 9.96
N ILE A 234 -2.55 9.33 11.29
CA ILE A 234 -2.73 8.09 12.06
C ILE A 234 -4.22 7.80 12.07
N HIS A 235 -4.66 6.88 11.21
CA HIS A 235 -6.07 6.55 10.99
C HIS A 235 -6.26 5.07 10.65
N PRO A 236 -7.36 4.41 11.09
CA PRO A 236 -7.58 2.97 10.86
C PRO A 236 -7.61 2.53 9.39
N HIS A 237 -7.80 3.48 8.47
CA HIS A 237 -7.85 3.27 7.02
C HIS A 237 -6.68 3.92 6.27
N ILE A 238 -5.66 4.40 6.96
CA ILE A 238 -4.48 5.04 6.33
C ILE A 238 -3.21 4.36 6.80
N TYR A 239 -2.55 3.72 5.84
CA TYR A 239 -1.31 2.99 6.04
C TYR A 239 -0.12 3.93 6.21
N SER A 240 0.96 3.44 6.82
CA SER A 240 2.18 4.20 7.08
C SER A 240 2.93 4.59 5.80
N ASN A 241 2.75 3.86 4.71
CA ASN A 241 3.22 4.24 3.37
C ASN A 241 2.31 5.25 2.66
N GLY A 242 1.24 5.71 3.31
CA GLY A 242 0.30 6.71 2.79
C GLY A 242 -0.88 6.14 1.99
N HIS A 243 -0.95 4.82 1.80
CA HIS A 243 -2.07 4.21 1.08
C HIS A 243 -3.38 4.35 1.88
N ILE A 244 -4.49 4.46 1.15
CA ILE A 244 -5.80 4.78 1.71
C ILE A 244 -6.77 3.64 1.41
N CYS A 245 -7.31 3.01 2.45
CA CYS A 245 -8.35 1.98 2.31
C CYS A 245 -9.73 2.65 2.25
N LEU A 246 -10.11 3.14 1.07
CA LEU A 246 -11.41 3.79 0.84
C LEU A 246 -12.03 3.28 -0.46
N SER A 247 -13.22 2.68 -0.39
CA SER A 247 -13.83 1.93 -1.51
C SER A 247 -14.03 2.73 -2.79
N ILE A 248 -14.28 4.05 -2.71
CA ILE A 248 -14.42 4.91 -3.88
C ILE A 248 -13.14 5.04 -4.71
N LEU A 249 -11.98 4.67 -4.17
CA LEU A 249 -10.71 4.62 -4.90
C LEU A 249 -10.51 3.28 -5.64
N TYR A 250 -11.38 2.31 -5.38
CA TYR A 250 -11.31 0.93 -5.87
C TYR A 250 -12.68 0.49 -6.42
N ASP A 251 -13.33 -0.48 -5.79
CA ASP A 251 -14.50 -1.20 -6.29
C ASP A 251 -15.75 -0.31 -6.43
N ASN A 252 -15.86 0.77 -5.64
CA ASN A 252 -16.98 1.70 -5.68
C ASN A 252 -16.66 2.99 -6.47
N TRP A 253 -15.60 2.98 -7.27
CA TRP A 253 -15.33 4.08 -8.18
C TRP A 253 -16.42 4.18 -9.25
N SER A 254 -16.86 5.40 -9.53
CA SER A 254 -17.74 5.72 -10.64
C SER A 254 -17.19 6.93 -11.39
N PRO A 255 -17.24 6.97 -12.74
CA PRO A 255 -16.80 8.12 -13.52
C PRO A 255 -17.53 9.44 -13.19
N VAL A 256 -18.65 9.37 -12.46
CA VAL A 256 -19.37 10.54 -11.94
C VAL A 256 -18.61 11.21 -10.79
N LEU A 257 -17.82 10.46 -10.04
CA LEU A 257 -16.98 11.00 -8.97
C LEU A 257 -15.85 11.86 -9.54
N SER A 258 -15.45 12.86 -8.76
CA SER A 258 -14.40 13.82 -9.06
C SER A 258 -13.32 13.85 -7.98
N VAL A 259 -12.18 14.46 -8.28
CA VAL A 259 -11.11 14.77 -7.33
C VAL A 259 -11.67 15.48 -6.09
N ASN A 260 -12.57 16.45 -6.27
CA ASN A 260 -13.20 17.14 -5.15
C ASN A 260 -14.02 16.18 -4.26
N SER A 261 -14.84 15.30 -4.88
CA SER A 261 -15.63 14.32 -4.14
C SER A 261 -14.75 13.29 -3.39
N ILE A 262 -13.59 12.93 -3.95
CA ILE A 262 -12.60 12.09 -3.26
C ILE A 262 -12.06 12.82 -2.03
N CYS A 263 -11.63 14.08 -2.17
CA CYS A 263 -11.14 14.88 -1.06
C CYS A 263 -12.19 15.02 0.06
N LEU A 264 -13.45 15.30 -0.28
CA LEU A 264 -14.54 15.39 0.68
C LEU A 264 -14.79 14.06 1.40
N SER A 265 -14.73 12.94 0.68
CA SER A 265 -14.89 11.60 1.25
C SER A 265 -13.77 11.26 2.23
N ILE A 266 -12.53 11.64 1.92
CA ILE A 266 -11.38 11.46 2.81
C ILE A 266 -11.50 12.36 4.05
N ILE A 267 -11.92 13.62 3.89
CA ILE A 267 -12.17 14.52 5.04
C ILE A 267 -13.27 13.95 5.93
N SER A 268 -14.37 13.43 5.35
CA SER A 268 -15.46 12.78 6.08
C SER A 268 -14.99 11.55 6.84
N MET A 269 -14.20 10.68 6.19
CA MET A 269 -13.59 9.50 6.80
C MET A 269 -12.74 9.89 8.02
N LEU A 270 -11.84 10.88 7.87
CA LEU A 270 -11.04 11.41 8.99
C LEU A 270 -11.93 11.98 10.10
N SER A 271 -12.99 12.71 9.75
CA SER A 271 -13.89 13.37 10.71
C SER A 271 -14.67 12.37 11.56
N SER A 272 -15.00 11.21 11.01
CA SER A 272 -15.71 10.12 11.71
C SER A 272 -14.85 9.33 12.70
N CYS A 273 -13.52 9.54 12.69
CA CYS A 273 -12.59 8.77 13.49
C CYS A 273 -12.67 9.16 14.97
N THR A 274 -12.84 8.17 15.84
CA THR A 274 -12.92 8.36 17.29
C THR A 274 -11.60 8.09 18.02
N LYS A 275 -10.63 7.43 17.37
CA LYS A 275 -9.31 7.12 17.95
C LYS A 275 -8.22 7.09 16.88
N LYS A 276 -7.11 7.82 17.10
CA LYS A 276 -5.92 7.74 16.25
C LYS A 276 -5.21 6.39 16.45
N LYS A 277 -5.43 5.47 15.53
CA LYS A 277 -4.70 4.19 15.42
C LYS A 277 -4.40 3.87 13.97
N LYS A 278 -3.38 3.06 13.70
CA LYS A 278 -3.08 2.54 12.35
C LYS A 278 -3.94 1.31 12.01
N PRO A 279 -4.05 0.93 10.73
CA PRO A 279 -4.61 -0.35 10.34
C PRO A 279 -3.94 -1.52 11.10
N ILE A 280 -4.69 -2.59 11.37
CA ILE A 280 -4.20 -3.73 12.16
C ILE A 280 -3.03 -4.42 11.46
N ASP A 281 -3.11 -4.49 10.14
CA ASP A 281 -2.12 -5.07 9.23
C ASP A 281 -1.09 -4.05 8.73
N ASP A 282 -1.00 -2.85 9.33
CA ASP A 282 -0.18 -1.74 8.80
C ASP A 282 1.27 -2.12 8.50
N MET A 283 1.91 -2.75 9.47
CA MET A 283 3.30 -3.19 9.34
C MET A 283 3.46 -4.28 8.27
N LEU A 284 2.45 -5.14 8.11
CA LEU A 284 2.46 -6.21 7.09
C LEU A 284 2.19 -5.67 5.69
N TYR A 285 1.32 -4.67 5.60
CA TYR A 285 0.98 -4.00 4.37
C TYR A 285 2.19 -3.20 3.86
N CYS A 286 2.80 -2.40 4.74
CA CYS A 286 3.88 -1.49 4.37
C CYS A 286 5.22 -2.20 4.08
N SER A 287 5.37 -3.48 4.42
CA SER A 287 6.60 -4.22 4.17
C SER A 287 6.84 -4.56 2.69
N ALA A 288 5.82 -4.48 1.83
CA ALA A 288 5.98 -4.50 0.37
C ALA A 288 6.71 -3.24 -0.16
N GLY A 289 6.89 -2.23 0.69
CA GLY A 289 7.58 -0.98 0.38
C GLY A 289 6.67 0.09 -0.24
N SER A 290 7.12 1.34 -0.19
CA SER A 290 6.38 2.53 -0.66
C SER A 290 6.33 2.67 -2.19
N LYS A 291 6.98 1.76 -2.93
CA LYS A 291 7.06 1.82 -4.41
C LYS A 291 5.96 1.02 -5.10
N VAL A 292 5.22 0.20 -4.36
CA VAL A 292 4.13 -0.61 -4.91
C VAL A 292 2.89 0.27 -5.02
N SER A 293 2.29 0.33 -6.21
CA SER A 293 1.03 1.05 -6.40
C SER A 293 -0.07 0.47 -5.49
N PRO A 294 -0.86 1.30 -4.78
CA PRO A 294 -2.03 0.85 -4.04
C PRO A 294 -3.03 0.05 -4.89
N LYS A 295 -3.09 0.30 -6.20
CA LYS A 295 -3.99 -0.43 -7.12
C LYS A 295 -3.59 -1.89 -7.33
N ASN A 296 -2.32 -2.22 -7.11
CA ASN A 296 -1.79 -3.58 -7.25
C ASN A 296 -1.80 -4.34 -5.92
N MET A 297 -2.39 -3.77 -4.87
CA MET A 297 -2.36 -4.33 -3.53
C MET A 297 -3.65 -5.06 -3.20
N ARG A 298 -3.55 -6.26 -2.61
CA ARG A 298 -4.71 -7.02 -2.13
C ARG A 298 -5.15 -6.48 -0.77
N TRP A 299 -6.23 -5.69 -0.76
CA TRP A 299 -6.81 -5.14 0.46
C TRP A 299 -7.46 -6.24 1.30
N MET A 300 -7.25 -6.18 2.62
CA MET A 300 -8.22 -6.76 3.54
C MET A 300 -9.10 -5.61 4.02
N PHE A 301 -10.30 -5.47 3.45
CA PHE A 301 -11.28 -4.54 3.98
C PHE A 301 -11.67 -5.06 5.37
N HIS A 302 -11.35 -4.30 6.41
CA HIS A 302 -11.64 -4.66 7.79
C HIS A 302 -13.02 -4.16 8.25
N ASP A 303 -13.76 -3.49 7.36
CA ASP A 303 -15.09 -2.94 7.62
C ASP A 303 -16.04 -3.31 6.47
N ASP A 304 -16.83 -4.36 6.67
CA ASP A 304 -17.95 -4.75 5.78
C ASP A 304 -19.21 -3.90 6.03
N LYS A 305 -19.09 -2.82 6.79
CA LYS A 305 -20.20 -1.97 7.23
C LYS A 305 -19.84 -0.48 7.14
N VAL A 306 -19.61 -0.02 5.92
CA VAL A 306 -19.82 1.39 5.56
C VAL A 306 -20.60 1.44 4.27
#